data_AF-A0A2M8KVX9-F1
#
_entry.id   AF-A0A2M8KVX9-F1
#
_cell.length_a   1.000
_cell.length_b   1.000
_cell.length_c   1.000
_cell.angle_alpha   90.00
_cell.angle_beta   90.00
_cell.angle_gamma   90.00
#
_symmetry.space_group_name_H-M   'P 1'
#
loop_
_entity.id
_entity.type
_entity.pdbx_description
1 polymer ?
#
loop_
_entity_poly.entity_id
_entity_poly.type
_entity_poly.pdbx_seq_one_letter_code
_entity_poly.pdbx_strand_id
1 'polypeptide(L)'
;MSQYYNPNRTRNIYNPHDEEPFKLSRSKIELFIDCQRCFYLDRRLGVARPPGYPFSLNSAVDTLLKKEFDIYRVRGTKHPLMERYGIDAVPYRHEMMDEWRENFKGVQVVYAPANLLITGAVDDIWENSAGELVVVDYKATAKDAEVTLDAEWQMGYKRQMEVYQWLLRMAGHTVSSTGYFVYCNGKTDKEAFDGKLEFDVVLLPYTGTDVWIEKTLRGIKKCLDSDVLPPASRECDYCRYREAAGHKESNTIFYD
;
A
#
# COMPACT_ATOMS: atom_id res chain seq x y z
N MET A 1 -11.67 -16.79 -12.75
CA MET A 1 -10.77 -16.49 -11.61
C MET A 1 -9.37 -17.09 -11.75
N SER A 2 -9.20 -18.31 -12.30
CA SER A 2 -7.87 -18.94 -12.44
C SER A 2 -6.86 -18.16 -13.29
N GLN A 3 -7.30 -17.32 -14.24
CA GLN A 3 -6.40 -16.47 -15.03
C GLN A 3 -5.69 -15.38 -14.22
N TYR A 4 -6.24 -15.00 -13.06
CA TYR A 4 -5.72 -13.90 -12.21
C TYR A 4 -4.89 -14.38 -11.03
N TYR A 5 -4.76 -15.70 -10.84
CA TYR A 5 -4.00 -16.29 -9.75
C TYR A 5 -3.05 -17.35 -10.28
N ASN A 6 -1.76 -17.13 -10.08
CA ASN A 6 -0.74 -18.14 -10.34
C ASN A 6 -0.26 -18.72 -9.00
N PRO A 7 -0.61 -19.98 -8.65
CA PRO A 7 -0.17 -20.61 -7.42
C PRO A 7 1.33 -20.92 -7.41
N ASN A 8 1.97 -21.01 -8.58
CA ASN A 8 3.38 -21.35 -8.77
C ASN A 8 4.09 -20.19 -9.46
N ARG A 9 4.30 -19.11 -8.72
CA ARG A 9 5.08 -17.96 -9.20
C ARG A 9 6.50 -18.42 -9.53
N THR A 10 7.07 -17.88 -10.61
CA THR A 10 8.46 -18.14 -11.05
C THR A 10 9.36 -16.90 -11.04
N ARG A 11 8.78 -15.70 -10.82
CA ARG A 11 9.50 -14.42 -10.86
C ARG A 11 9.48 -13.74 -9.49
N ASN A 12 10.52 -12.98 -9.18
CA ASN A 12 10.67 -12.26 -7.90
C ASN A 12 10.47 -13.20 -6.69
N ILE A 13 11.18 -14.32 -6.73
CA ILE A 13 11.33 -15.27 -5.64
C ILE A 13 12.72 -15.06 -5.07
N TYR A 14 12.81 -14.95 -3.75
CA TYR A 14 14.04 -14.73 -3.04
C TYR A 14 14.94 -15.97 -3.13
N ASN A 15 16.20 -15.75 -3.47
CA ASN A 15 17.27 -16.74 -3.38
C ASN A 15 18.36 -16.17 -2.45
N PRO A 16 18.79 -16.89 -1.41
CA PRO A 16 19.76 -16.37 -0.44
C PRO A 16 21.17 -16.25 -1.03
N HIS A 17 21.40 -16.86 -2.19
CA HIS A 17 22.67 -16.81 -2.91
C HIS A 17 22.74 -15.69 -3.96
N ASP A 18 21.64 -14.97 -4.19
CA ASP A 18 21.67 -13.83 -5.11
C ASP A 18 22.40 -12.65 -4.44
N GLU A 19 23.32 -12.04 -5.18
CA GLU A 19 24.06 -10.85 -4.74
C GLU A 19 23.22 -9.57 -4.91
N GLU A 20 22.31 -9.55 -5.89
CA GLU A 20 21.48 -8.40 -6.21
C GLU A 20 20.42 -8.14 -5.13
N PRO A 21 20.09 -6.86 -4.83
CA PRO A 21 19.04 -6.53 -3.88
C PRO A 21 17.68 -7.12 -4.26
N PHE A 22 17.03 -7.79 -3.32
CA PHE A 22 15.73 -8.39 -3.58
C PHE A 22 14.61 -7.34 -3.56
N LYS A 23 13.83 -7.26 -4.66
CA LYS A 23 12.76 -6.25 -4.81
C LYS A 23 11.52 -6.61 -3.99
N LEU A 24 11.15 -5.71 -3.08
CA LEU A 24 9.96 -5.81 -2.24
C LEU A 24 9.11 -4.54 -2.32
N SER A 25 7.81 -4.72 -2.57
CA SER A 25 6.86 -3.61 -2.50
C SER A 25 6.38 -3.34 -1.08
N ARG A 26 5.89 -2.12 -0.83
CA ARG A 26 5.18 -1.75 0.41
C ARG A 26 4.11 -2.79 0.82
N SER A 27 3.32 -3.29 -0.12
CA SER A 27 2.30 -4.31 0.16
C SER A 27 2.86 -5.65 0.64
N LYS A 28 4.12 -5.98 0.31
CA LYS A 28 4.80 -7.18 0.83
C LYS A 28 5.40 -6.98 2.21
N ILE A 29 5.79 -5.75 2.56
CA ILE A 29 6.12 -5.40 3.94
C ILE A 29 4.87 -5.59 4.82
N GLU A 30 3.71 -5.10 4.37
CA GLU A 30 2.45 -5.30 5.07
C GLU A 30 2.09 -6.79 5.21
N LEU A 31 2.27 -7.59 4.15
CA LEU A 31 2.06 -9.04 4.22
C LEU A 31 2.95 -9.73 5.27
N PHE A 32 4.19 -9.27 5.44
CA PHE A 32 5.09 -9.80 6.46
C PHE A 32 4.60 -9.48 7.87
N ILE A 33 4.13 -8.25 8.10
CA ILE A 33 3.55 -7.82 9.39
C ILE A 33 2.30 -8.63 9.70
N ASP A 34 1.42 -8.81 8.72
CA ASP A 34 0.18 -9.57 8.86
C ASP A 34 0.43 -11.07 9.12
N CYS A 35 1.30 -11.71 8.32
CA CYS A 35 1.67 -13.11 8.52
C CYS A 35 2.99 -13.48 7.84
N GLN A 36 4.02 -13.69 8.66
CA GLN A 36 5.35 -14.09 8.20
C GLN A 36 5.33 -15.42 7.41
N ARG A 37 4.49 -16.39 7.79
CA ARG A 37 4.34 -17.66 7.04
C ARG A 37 3.82 -17.41 5.63
N CYS A 38 2.79 -16.59 5.47
CA CYS A 38 2.26 -16.27 4.15
C CYS A 38 3.25 -15.45 3.31
N PHE A 39 3.96 -14.52 3.95
CA PHE A 39 5.04 -13.79 3.30
C PHE A 39 6.15 -14.72 2.80
N TYR A 40 6.61 -15.64 3.64
CA TYR A 40 7.65 -16.61 3.29
C TYR A 40 7.19 -17.54 2.16
N LEU A 41 5.96 -18.06 2.23
CA LEU A 41 5.38 -18.84 1.13
C LEU A 41 5.37 -18.05 -0.18
N ASP A 42 4.96 -16.77 -0.14
CA ASP A 42 4.83 -15.91 -1.32
C ASP A 42 6.20 -15.51 -1.92
N ARG A 43 7.16 -15.12 -1.07
CA ARG A 43 8.44 -14.54 -1.51
C ARG A 43 9.59 -15.52 -1.54
N ARG A 44 9.60 -16.60 -0.76
CA ARG A 44 10.66 -17.61 -0.76
C ARG A 44 10.24 -18.90 -1.48
N LEU A 45 8.98 -19.33 -1.33
CA LEU A 45 8.50 -20.60 -1.90
C LEU A 45 7.60 -20.46 -3.14
N GLY A 46 7.29 -19.23 -3.56
CA GLY A 46 6.54 -18.95 -4.79
C GLY A 46 5.01 -19.15 -4.71
N VAL A 47 4.44 -19.37 -3.52
CA VAL A 47 3.00 -19.60 -3.31
C VAL A 47 2.36 -18.39 -2.64
N ALA A 48 1.72 -17.54 -3.45
CA ALA A 48 1.00 -16.38 -2.98
C ALA A 48 -0.36 -16.75 -2.36
N ARG A 49 -0.93 -15.88 -1.53
CA ARG A 49 -2.35 -15.96 -1.19
C ARG A 49 -3.19 -15.72 -2.46
N PRO A 50 -4.34 -16.40 -2.63
CA PRO A 50 -5.34 -15.97 -3.59
C PRO A 50 -5.68 -14.49 -3.38
N PRO A 51 -5.71 -13.65 -4.44
CA PRO A 51 -6.04 -12.25 -4.29
C PRO A 51 -7.53 -12.06 -3.98
N GLY A 52 -7.86 -10.94 -3.33
CA GLY A 52 -9.24 -10.47 -3.21
C GLY A 52 -9.80 -9.92 -4.53
N TYR A 53 -11.05 -9.45 -4.50
CA TYR A 53 -11.67 -8.80 -5.64
C TYR A 53 -11.00 -7.45 -5.96
N PRO A 54 -10.92 -7.06 -7.24
CA PRO A 54 -10.43 -5.75 -7.62
C PRO A 54 -11.43 -4.65 -7.23
N PHE A 55 -10.93 -3.53 -6.69
CA PHE A 55 -11.72 -2.34 -6.36
C PHE A 55 -11.68 -1.34 -7.53
N SER A 56 -12.31 -1.69 -8.65
CA SER A 56 -12.23 -0.92 -9.91
C SER A 56 -12.86 0.48 -9.79
N LEU A 57 -13.95 0.65 -9.05
CA LEU A 57 -14.55 1.96 -8.80
C LEU A 57 -13.62 2.85 -7.97
N ASN A 58 -13.03 2.31 -6.90
CA ASN A 58 -12.06 3.05 -6.07
C ASN A 58 -10.84 3.46 -6.91
N SER A 59 -10.37 2.58 -7.80
CA SER A 59 -9.28 2.88 -8.74
C SER A 59 -9.65 3.97 -9.75
N ALA A 60 -10.92 4.04 -10.17
CA ALA A 60 -11.41 5.09 -11.05
C ALA A 60 -11.45 6.45 -10.33
N VAL A 61 -11.89 6.49 -9.06
CA VAL A 61 -11.85 7.70 -8.24
C VAL A 61 -10.41 8.20 -8.07
N ASP A 62 -9.48 7.31 -7.71
CA ASP A 62 -8.04 7.62 -7.62
C ASP A 62 -7.49 8.21 -8.94
N THR A 63 -7.81 7.57 -10.07
CA THR A 63 -7.39 8.05 -11.40
C THR A 63 -7.92 9.46 -11.71
N LEU A 64 -9.16 9.75 -11.33
CA LEU A 64 -9.78 11.06 -11.57
C LEU A 64 -9.19 12.13 -10.65
N LEU A 65 -8.96 11.81 -9.36
CA LEU A 65 -8.25 12.70 -8.44
C LEU A 65 -6.85 13.04 -8.95
N LYS A 66 -6.08 12.05 -9.43
CA LYS A 66 -4.75 12.28 -10.01
C LYS A 66 -4.80 13.31 -11.13
N LYS A 67 -5.75 13.15 -12.07
CA LYS A 67 -5.98 14.10 -13.17
C LYS A 67 -6.40 15.48 -12.70
N GLU A 68 -7.27 15.56 -11.69
CA GLU A 68 -7.70 16.83 -11.11
C GLU A 68 -6.51 17.57 -10.50
N PHE A 69 -5.74 16.90 -9.64
CA PHE A 69 -4.54 17.47 -9.02
C PHE A 69 -3.44 17.80 -10.05
N ASP A 70 -3.32 17.06 -11.17
CA ASP A 70 -2.39 17.38 -12.28
C ASP A 70 -2.66 18.76 -12.90
N ILE A 71 -3.92 19.19 -12.99
CA ILE A 71 -4.27 20.54 -13.50
C ILE A 71 -3.64 21.62 -12.62
N TYR A 72 -3.71 21.45 -11.29
CA TYR A 72 -3.16 22.39 -10.32
C TYR A 72 -1.63 22.30 -10.22
N ARG A 73 -1.07 21.09 -10.34
CA ARG A 73 0.37 20.83 -10.37
C ARG A 73 1.06 21.55 -11.53
N VAL A 74 0.49 21.46 -12.74
CA VAL A 74 1.05 22.14 -13.93
C VAL A 74 1.00 23.65 -13.79
N ARG A 75 -0.05 24.18 -13.14
CA ARG A 75 -0.22 25.62 -12.88
C ARG A 75 0.61 26.14 -11.71
N GLY A 76 1.11 25.27 -10.84
CA GLY A 76 1.77 25.66 -9.60
C GLY A 76 0.82 26.35 -8.61
N THR A 77 -0.47 25.97 -8.62
CA THR A 77 -1.52 26.61 -7.81
C THR A 77 -2.07 25.66 -6.74
N LYS A 78 -2.65 26.22 -5.67
CA LYS A 78 -3.34 25.42 -4.65
C LYS A 78 -4.58 24.75 -5.22
N HIS A 79 -4.86 23.54 -4.77
CA HIS A 79 -6.13 22.86 -5.04
C HIS A 79 -7.25 23.45 -4.14
N PRO A 80 -8.52 23.58 -4.59
CA PRO A 80 -9.61 24.11 -3.76
C PRO A 80 -9.79 23.38 -2.43
N LEU A 81 -9.54 22.07 -2.40
CA LEU A 81 -9.51 21.27 -1.17
C LEU A 81 -8.46 21.79 -0.17
N MET A 82 -7.26 22.16 -0.63
CA MET A 82 -6.22 22.73 0.23
C MET A 82 -6.66 24.07 0.80
N GLU A 83 -7.26 24.94 -0.02
CA GLU A 83 -7.77 26.25 0.42
C GLU A 83 -8.87 26.11 1.46
N ARG A 84 -9.84 25.22 1.22
CA ARG A 84 -10.95 24.92 2.14
C ARG A 84 -10.45 24.48 3.52
N TYR A 85 -9.36 23.71 3.56
CA TYR A 85 -8.78 23.18 4.79
C TYR A 85 -7.63 24.03 5.34
N GLY A 86 -7.32 25.18 4.72
CA GLY A 86 -6.22 26.04 5.15
C GLY A 86 -4.82 25.40 5.04
N ILE A 87 -4.65 24.45 4.12
CA ILE A 87 -3.39 23.73 3.93
C ILE A 87 -2.39 24.62 3.20
N ASP A 88 -1.21 24.77 3.80
CA ASP A 88 -0.11 25.48 3.17
C ASP A 88 0.73 24.55 2.30
N ALA A 89 0.18 24.17 1.14
CA ALA A 89 0.90 23.39 0.15
C ALA A 89 0.35 23.60 -1.26
N VAL A 90 1.15 23.21 -2.25
CA VAL A 90 0.72 23.01 -3.65
C VAL A 90 1.06 21.58 -4.09
N PRO A 91 0.39 21.02 -5.10
CA PRO A 91 0.77 19.72 -5.63
C PRO A 91 2.22 19.78 -6.17
N TYR A 92 3.07 18.87 -5.69
CA TYR A 92 4.52 18.92 -5.95
C TYR A 92 4.83 18.66 -7.42
N ARG A 93 5.68 19.49 -8.01
CA ARG A 93 6.12 19.35 -9.39
C ARG A 93 7.50 18.72 -9.43
N HIS A 94 7.57 17.50 -9.96
CA HIS A 94 8.83 16.76 -10.09
C HIS A 94 8.84 15.95 -11.38
N GLU A 95 10.01 15.82 -12.02
CA GLU A 95 10.15 15.05 -13.28
C GLU A 95 9.82 13.56 -13.09
N MET A 96 10.10 13.02 -11.90
CA MET A 96 9.80 11.63 -11.56
C MET A 96 8.36 11.41 -11.08
N MET A 97 7.49 12.42 -11.05
CA MET A 97 6.15 12.28 -10.46
C MET A 97 5.30 11.20 -11.15
N ASP A 98 5.41 11.07 -12.48
CA ASP A 98 4.70 10.01 -13.21
C ASP A 98 5.25 8.62 -12.90
N GLU A 99 6.56 8.51 -12.68
CA GLU A 99 7.20 7.26 -12.28
C GLU A 99 6.86 6.88 -10.84
N TRP A 100 6.88 7.83 -9.92
CA TRP A 100 6.54 7.63 -8.51
C TRP A 100 5.08 7.24 -8.29
N ARG A 101 4.18 7.61 -9.20
CA ARG A 101 2.76 7.22 -9.17
C ARG A 101 2.46 5.88 -9.86
N GLU A 102 3.41 5.30 -10.58
CA GLU A 102 3.21 4.06 -11.34
C GLU A 102 3.48 2.82 -10.47
N ASN A 103 2.54 1.88 -10.41
CA ASN A 103 2.53 0.76 -9.46
C ASN A 103 3.71 -0.23 -9.59
N PHE A 104 4.29 -0.39 -10.78
CA PHE A 104 5.42 -1.31 -11.04
C PHE A 104 6.79 -0.62 -10.95
N LYS A 105 6.81 0.71 -10.99
CA LYS A 105 8.01 1.54 -10.80
C LYS A 105 8.07 2.13 -9.39
N GLY A 106 7.21 3.09 -9.07
CA GLY A 106 7.16 3.79 -7.78
C GLY A 106 8.46 4.49 -7.39
N VAL A 107 8.48 5.05 -6.19
CA VAL A 107 9.72 5.46 -5.52
C VAL A 107 10.49 4.18 -5.17
N GLN A 108 11.79 4.13 -5.45
CA GLN A 108 12.64 2.97 -5.20
C GLN A 108 13.89 3.35 -4.41
N VAL A 109 14.22 2.55 -3.39
CA VAL A 109 15.40 2.74 -2.53
C VAL A 109 16.02 1.39 -2.22
N VAL A 110 17.35 1.28 -2.33
CA VAL A 110 18.10 0.13 -1.82
C VAL A 110 18.37 0.32 -0.33
N TYR A 111 17.79 -0.55 0.49
CA TYR A 111 18.15 -0.69 1.90
C TYR A 111 19.32 -1.66 2.04
N ALA A 112 20.53 -1.12 1.92
CA ALA A 112 21.79 -1.88 1.95
C ALA A 112 21.93 -2.83 3.16
N PRO A 113 21.52 -2.46 4.41
CA PRO A 113 21.70 -3.35 5.56
C PRO A 113 20.95 -4.69 5.50
N ALA A 114 20.00 -4.84 4.59
CA ALA A 114 19.24 -6.07 4.38
C ALA A 114 19.37 -6.61 2.94
N ASN A 115 20.12 -5.94 2.06
CA ASN A 115 20.15 -6.17 0.62
C ASN A 115 18.76 -6.25 -0.01
N LEU A 116 17.91 -5.25 0.26
CA LEU A 116 16.53 -5.17 -0.25
C LEU A 116 16.32 -3.91 -1.08
N LEU A 117 15.68 -4.05 -2.25
CA LEU A 117 15.18 -2.92 -3.03
C LEU A 117 13.71 -2.68 -2.67
N ILE A 118 13.44 -1.61 -1.93
CA ILE A 118 12.08 -1.27 -1.48
C ILE A 118 11.42 -0.34 -2.49
N THR A 119 10.18 -0.64 -2.85
CA THR A 119 9.40 0.15 -3.78
C THR A 119 7.98 0.46 -3.28
N GLY A 120 7.49 1.64 -3.64
CA GLY A 120 6.13 2.06 -3.35
C GLY A 120 5.65 3.14 -4.31
N ALA A 121 4.46 2.96 -4.87
CA ALA A 121 3.80 3.99 -5.67
C ALA A 121 2.92 4.88 -4.79
N VAL A 122 3.17 6.17 -4.82
CA VAL A 122 2.36 7.19 -4.12
C VAL A 122 1.15 7.55 -4.96
N ASP A 123 0.09 8.05 -4.34
CA ASP A 123 -1.01 8.64 -5.10
C ASP A 123 -0.70 10.07 -5.47
N ASP A 124 -0.22 10.85 -4.51
CA ASP A 124 0.21 12.23 -4.70
C ASP A 124 1.25 12.68 -3.67
N ILE A 125 1.96 13.75 -3.98
CA ILE A 125 2.88 14.46 -3.10
C ILE A 125 2.58 15.95 -3.23
N TRP A 126 2.47 16.62 -2.09
CA TRP A 126 2.39 18.08 -2.02
C TRP A 126 3.69 18.65 -1.49
N GLU A 127 3.94 19.93 -1.72
CA GLU A 127 5.09 20.66 -1.19
C GLU A 127 4.60 21.89 -0.44
N ASN A 128 5.04 22.04 0.80
CA ASN A 128 4.71 23.19 1.64
C ASN A 128 5.67 24.37 1.43
N SER A 129 5.35 25.53 2.00
CA SER A 129 6.21 26.72 1.87
C SER A 129 7.60 26.58 2.50
N ALA A 130 7.80 25.58 3.38
CA ALA A 130 9.09 25.23 3.95
C ALA A 130 9.93 24.28 3.06
N GLY A 131 9.39 23.85 1.91
CA GLY A 131 10.03 22.92 0.99
C GLY A 131 10.01 21.46 1.48
N GLU A 132 9.14 21.12 2.44
CA GLU A 132 8.93 19.74 2.84
C GLU A 132 7.92 19.06 1.91
N LEU A 133 8.23 17.83 1.51
CA LEU A 133 7.28 16.97 0.82
C LEU A 133 6.26 16.40 1.81
N VAL A 134 5.00 16.45 1.42
CA VAL A 134 3.85 15.94 2.18
C VAL A 134 3.24 14.80 1.37
N VAL A 135 3.28 13.58 1.92
CA VAL A 135 2.69 12.41 1.25
C VAL A 135 1.17 12.49 1.35
N VAL A 136 0.50 12.23 0.22
CA VAL A 136 -0.95 12.17 0.14
C VAL A 136 -1.41 10.85 -0.46
N ASP A 137 -2.39 10.24 0.17
CA ASP A 137 -2.92 8.93 -0.19
C ASP A 137 -4.44 9.02 -0.38
N TYR A 138 -4.94 8.48 -1.49
CA TYR A 138 -6.33 8.61 -1.88
C TYR A 138 -7.11 7.38 -1.43
N LYS A 139 -8.23 7.61 -0.73
CA LYS A 139 -9.13 6.55 -0.27
C LYS A 139 -10.54 6.81 -0.77
N ALA A 140 -11.19 5.77 -1.24
CA ALA A 140 -12.59 5.80 -1.62
C ALA A 140 -13.35 4.69 -0.89
N THR A 141 -14.58 4.97 -0.47
CA THR A 141 -15.51 3.99 0.12
C THR A 141 -16.94 4.45 -0.13
N ALA A 142 -17.94 3.68 0.33
CA ALA A 142 -19.32 4.12 0.45
C ALA A 142 -19.90 3.55 1.74
N LYS A 143 -20.15 4.41 2.74
CA LYS A 143 -20.74 4.05 4.03
C LYS A 143 -21.54 5.22 4.61
N ASP A 144 -22.54 4.92 5.42
CA ASP A 144 -23.40 5.94 6.05
C ASP A 144 -22.69 6.74 7.14
N ALA A 145 -21.68 6.15 7.79
CA ALA A 145 -20.91 6.80 8.85
C ALA A 145 -19.82 7.72 8.31
N GLU A 146 -19.43 8.72 9.10
CA GLU A 146 -18.29 9.58 8.78
C GLU A 146 -17.00 8.76 8.55
N VAL A 147 -16.19 9.17 7.56
CA VAL A 147 -14.90 8.55 7.28
C VAL A 147 -13.87 9.00 8.31
N THR A 148 -13.28 8.03 9.02
CA THR A 148 -12.18 8.26 9.98
C THR A 148 -11.04 7.28 9.70
N LEU A 149 -9.97 7.35 10.51
CA LEU A 149 -8.79 6.47 10.45
C LEU A 149 -8.65 5.59 11.71
N ASP A 150 -9.75 5.34 12.42
CA ASP A 150 -9.73 4.71 13.76
C ASP A 150 -9.97 3.21 13.75
N ALA A 151 -10.49 2.64 12.66
CA ALA A 151 -10.77 1.21 12.61
C ALA A 151 -9.45 0.41 12.56
N GLU A 152 -9.42 -0.75 13.22
CA GLU A 152 -8.19 -1.55 13.37
C GLU A 152 -7.52 -1.90 12.02
N TRP A 153 -8.32 -2.23 11.01
CA TRP A 153 -7.85 -2.54 9.66
C TRP A 153 -7.23 -1.35 8.93
N GLN A 154 -7.52 -0.12 9.36
CA GLN A 154 -6.95 1.11 8.79
C GLN A 154 -5.52 1.36 9.27
N MET A 155 -5.01 0.57 10.22
CA MET A 155 -3.58 0.58 10.55
C MET A 155 -2.69 0.27 9.34
N GLY A 156 -3.17 -0.54 8.37
CA GLY A 156 -2.45 -0.78 7.12
C GLY A 156 -2.33 0.48 6.24
N TYR A 157 -3.29 1.42 6.32
CA TYR A 157 -3.23 2.71 5.62
C TYR A 157 -2.20 3.64 6.24
N LYS A 158 -2.15 3.68 7.58
CA LYS A 158 -1.15 4.43 8.33
C LYS A 158 0.27 3.94 8.01
N ARG A 159 0.50 2.63 8.06
CA ARG A 159 1.79 2.04 7.65
C ARG A 159 2.14 2.26 6.19
N GLN A 160 1.15 2.28 5.31
CA GLN A 160 1.36 2.63 3.90
C GLN A 160 1.92 4.05 3.76
N MET A 161 1.30 5.04 4.41
CA MET A 161 1.80 6.42 4.45
C MET A 161 3.24 6.48 4.98
N GLU A 162 3.51 5.81 6.10
CA GLU A 162 4.83 5.81 6.74
C GLU A 162 5.92 5.22 5.83
N VAL A 163 5.62 4.17 5.06
CA VAL A 163 6.57 3.61 4.08
C VAL A 163 6.87 4.59 2.96
N TYR A 164 5.90 5.34 2.47
CA TYR A 164 6.13 6.35 1.44
C TYR A 164 6.93 7.54 1.96
N GLN A 165 6.65 7.99 3.19
CA GLN A 165 7.46 9.00 3.86
C GLN A 165 8.92 8.55 3.99
N TRP A 166 9.13 7.32 4.46
CA TRP A 166 10.47 6.72 4.57
C TRP A 166 11.18 6.60 3.22
N LEU A 167 10.49 6.16 2.17
CA LEU A 167 11.05 6.05 0.83
C LEU A 167 11.55 7.42 0.30
N LEU A 168 10.75 8.47 0.47
CA LEU A 168 11.13 9.82 0.04
C LEU A 168 12.29 10.38 0.88
N ARG A 169 12.30 10.15 2.19
CA ARG A 169 13.42 10.53 3.07
C ARG A 169 14.72 9.84 2.64
N MET A 170 14.66 8.53 2.39
CA MET A 170 15.80 7.75 1.92
C MET A 170 16.27 8.14 0.52
N ALA A 171 15.36 8.69 -0.31
CA ALA A 171 15.69 9.29 -1.60
C ALA A 171 16.29 10.70 -1.49
N GLY A 172 16.50 11.21 -0.27
CA GLY A 172 17.20 12.49 -0.01
C GLY A 172 16.28 13.71 0.10
N HIS A 173 14.96 13.52 0.15
CA HIS A 173 14.02 14.64 0.33
C HIS A 173 13.76 14.95 1.80
N THR A 174 13.51 16.23 2.09
CA THR A 174 12.91 16.65 3.37
C THR A 174 11.41 16.34 3.32
N VAL A 175 10.91 15.54 4.26
CA VAL A 175 9.54 15.02 4.23
C VAL A 175 8.84 15.30 5.56
N SER A 176 7.69 15.94 5.50
CA SER A 176 6.85 16.19 6.66
C SER A 176 6.39 14.88 7.29
N SER A 177 6.41 14.81 8.63
CA SER A 177 5.82 13.67 9.35
C SER A 177 4.31 13.63 9.24
N THR A 178 3.67 14.76 8.93
CA THR A 178 2.24 14.81 8.64
C THR A 178 2.00 14.56 7.17
N GLY A 179 1.21 13.54 6.86
CA GLY A 179 0.61 13.30 5.55
C GLY A 179 -0.91 13.49 5.62
N TYR A 180 -1.56 13.40 4.46
CA TYR A 180 -3.01 13.53 4.38
C TYR A 180 -3.66 12.39 3.61
N PHE A 181 -4.81 11.95 4.10
CA PHE A 181 -5.71 11.09 3.32
C PHE A 181 -6.79 11.94 2.69
N VAL A 182 -6.88 11.94 1.36
CA VAL A 182 -8.05 12.48 0.64
C VAL A 182 -9.07 11.35 0.58
N TYR A 183 -10.11 11.44 1.41
CA TYR A 183 -11.09 10.37 1.58
C TYR A 183 -12.41 10.74 0.92
N CYS A 184 -12.75 10.05 -0.17
CA CYS A 184 -14.02 10.15 -0.88
C CYS A 184 -15.02 9.12 -0.32
N ASN A 185 -16.10 9.58 0.31
CA ASN A 185 -17.20 8.72 0.77
C ASN A 185 -18.40 8.85 -0.18
N GLY A 186 -18.72 7.77 -0.89
CA GLY A 186 -19.84 7.69 -1.81
C GLY A 186 -21.17 7.77 -1.07
N LYS A 187 -22.07 8.62 -1.58
CA LYS A 187 -23.39 8.87 -1.01
C LYS A 187 -24.39 7.85 -1.52
N THR A 188 -24.96 7.08 -0.59
CA THR A 188 -25.97 6.05 -0.87
C THR A 188 -27.38 6.48 -0.42
N ASP A 189 -27.53 7.69 0.10
CA ASP A 189 -28.75 8.29 0.62
C ASP A 189 -29.50 9.17 -0.40
N LYS A 190 -29.05 9.18 -1.68
CA LYS A 190 -29.69 9.92 -2.76
C LYS A 190 -30.99 9.25 -3.22
N GLU A 191 -31.93 10.05 -3.69
CA GLU A 191 -33.25 9.59 -4.15
C GLU A 191 -33.14 8.55 -5.28
N ALA A 192 -32.16 8.70 -6.17
CA ALA A 192 -31.90 7.80 -7.29
C ALA A 192 -30.40 7.75 -7.63
N PHE A 193 -30.01 6.75 -8.44
CA PHE A 193 -28.63 6.58 -8.88
C PHE A 193 -28.24 7.50 -10.06
N ASP A 194 -29.14 7.73 -11.01
CA ASP A 194 -28.95 8.64 -12.17
C ASP A 194 -27.63 8.51 -12.94
N GLY A 195 -27.01 7.32 -12.91
CA GLY A 195 -25.70 7.08 -13.53
C GLY A 195 -24.54 7.83 -12.86
N LYS A 196 -24.70 8.28 -11.61
CA LYS A 196 -23.75 9.12 -10.89
C LYS A 196 -23.57 8.62 -9.45
N LEU A 197 -22.31 8.49 -9.03
CA LEU A 197 -21.97 8.44 -7.62
C LEU A 197 -21.55 9.84 -7.17
N GLU A 198 -22.23 10.36 -6.16
CA GLU A 198 -21.83 11.59 -5.49
C GLU A 198 -20.94 11.25 -4.30
N PHE A 199 -19.98 12.11 -3.99
CA PHE A 199 -19.02 11.88 -2.91
C PHE A 199 -18.95 13.08 -1.96
N ASP A 200 -18.91 12.79 -0.67
CA ASP A 200 -18.39 13.72 0.33
C ASP A 200 -16.87 13.50 0.43
N VAL A 201 -16.08 14.56 0.23
CA VAL A 201 -14.61 14.51 0.28
C VAL A 201 -14.12 15.14 1.56
N VAL A 202 -13.38 14.35 2.36
CA VAL A 202 -12.81 14.78 3.63
C VAL A 202 -11.29 14.66 3.55
N LEU A 203 -10.58 15.66 4.08
CA LEU A 203 -9.14 15.63 4.25
C LEU A 203 -8.79 15.24 5.68
N LEU A 204 -8.15 14.09 5.87
CA LEU A 204 -7.79 13.58 7.20
C LEU A 204 -6.27 13.68 7.40
N PRO A 205 -5.78 14.49 8.36
CA PRO A 205 -4.37 14.56 8.68
C PRO A 205 -3.91 13.30 9.43
N TYR A 206 -2.69 12.87 9.17
CA TYR A 206 -2.05 11.80 9.94
C TYR A 206 -0.56 12.08 10.12
N THR A 207 -0.11 12.13 11.37
CA THR A 207 1.32 12.22 11.71
C THR A 207 1.89 10.82 11.89
N GLY A 208 2.67 10.37 10.90
CA GLY A 208 3.29 9.05 10.86
C GLY A 208 4.67 8.98 11.49
N THR A 209 5.15 7.75 11.71
CA THR A 209 6.51 7.46 12.15
C THR A 209 7.11 6.27 11.38
N ASP A 210 8.35 6.41 10.92
CA ASP A 210 9.05 5.38 10.16
C ASP A 210 10.00 4.51 11.00
N VAL A 211 10.05 4.73 12.32
CA VAL A 211 10.98 4.05 13.25
C VAL A 211 10.86 2.53 13.25
N TRP A 212 9.71 1.99 12.84
CA TRP A 212 9.48 0.55 12.77
C TRP A 212 10.02 -0.09 11.49
N ILE A 213 10.20 0.69 10.41
CA ILE A 213 10.43 0.17 9.06
C ILE A 213 11.74 -0.62 9.00
N GLU A 214 12.86 -0.01 9.39
CA GLU A 214 14.16 -0.66 9.31
C GLU A 214 14.24 -1.96 10.12
N LYS A 215 13.66 -1.96 11.32
CA LYS A 215 13.55 -3.17 12.15
C LYS A 215 12.76 -4.26 11.42
N THR A 216 11.66 -3.89 10.79
CA THR A 216 10.84 -4.81 9.98
C THR A 216 11.60 -5.31 8.75
N LEU A 217 12.34 -4.47 8.04
CA LEU A 217 13.15 -4.88 6.87
C LEU A 217 14.25 -5.88 7.26
N ARG A 218 14.91 -5.69 8.41
CA ARG A 218 15.87 -6.66 8.96
C ARG A 218 15.18 -7.97 9.35
N GLY A 219 13.99 -7.90 9.94
CA GLY A 219 13.15 -9.05 10.24
C GLY A 219 12.75 -9.83 8.99
N ILE A 220 12.40 -9.13 7.92
CA ILE A 220 12.11 -9.72 6.60
C ILE A 220 13.33 -10.47 6.07
N LYS A 221 14.52 -9.86 6.08
CA LYS A 221 15.74 -10.53 5.61
C LYS A 221 16.03 -11.80 6.39
N LYS A 222 15.98 -11.73 7.73
CA LYS A 222 16.15 -12.92 8.60
C LYS A 222 15.13 -14.02 8.28
N CYS A 223 13.87 -13.64 8.07
CA CYS A 223 12.81 -14.58 7.69
C CYS A 223 13.10 -15.23 6.33
N LEU A 224 13.50 -14.45 5.34
CA LEU A 224 13.83 -14.94 4.00
C LEU A 224 15.06 -15.84 3.99
N ASP A 225 16.06 -15.60 4.84
CA ASP A 225 17.30 -16.39 4.93
C ASP A 225 17.13 -17.71 5.68
N SER A 226 16.12 -17.82 6.52
CA SER A 226 15.85 -19.03 7.30
C SER A 226 15.36 -20.16 6.41
N ASP A 227 15.91 -21.36 6.57
CA ASP A 227 15.36 -22.57 5.94
C ASP A 227 14.12 -23.12 6.68
N VAL A 228 13.81 -22.56 7.85
CA VAL A 228 12.64 -22.94 8.67
C VAL A 228 11.43 -22.10 8.28
N LEU A 229 10.32 -22.77 7.93
CA LEU A 229 9.04 -22.15 7.66
C LEU A 229 8.52 -21.43 8.93
N PRO A 230 8.22 -20.11 8.89
CA PRO A 230 7.70 -19.39 10.05
C PRO A 230 6.36 -19.97 10.56
N PRO A 231 6.02 -19.79 11.85
CA PRO A 231 4.71 -20.16 12.37
C PRO A 231 3.60 -19.33 11.71
N ALA A 232 2.40 -19.88 11.65
CA ALA A 232 1.22 -19.12 11.21
C ALA A 232 0.89 -18.01 12.21
N SER A 233 0.46 -16.85 11.71
CA SER A 233 -0.18 -15.84 12.54
C SER A 233 -1.55 -16.34 12.99
N ARG A 234 -1.92 -16.10 14.26
CA ARG A 234 -3.14 -16.63 14.88
C ARG A 234 -4.41 -16.13 14.18
N GLU A 235 -4.41 -14.87 13.76
CA GLU A 235 -5.54 -14.20 13.10
C GLU A 235 -5.50 -14.32 11.57
N CYS A 236 -4.63 -15.17 11.01
CA CYS A 236 -4.51 -15.30 9.56
C CYS A 236 -5.53 -16.30 8.99
N ASP A 237 -6.63 -15.78 8.45
CA ASP A 237 -7.69 -16.58 7.83
C ASP A 237 -7.17 -17.53 6.74
N TYR A 238 -6.19 -17.11 5.93
CA TYR A 238 -5.58 -17.96 4.91
C TYR A 238 -4.84 -19.17 5.51
N CYS A 239 -4.16 -18.99 6.65
CA CYS A 239 -3.48 -20.10 7.32
C CYS A 239 -4.51 -21.04 7.96
N ARG A 240 -5.53 -20.49 8.63
CA ARG A 240 -6.61 -21.26 9.25
C ARG A 240 -7.38 -22.08 8.21
N TYR A 241 -7.71 -21.48 7.08
CA TYR A 241 -8.35 -22.16 5.95
C TYR A 241 -7.49 -23.32 5.45
N ARG A 242 -6.21 -23.07 5.12
CA ARG A 242 -5.31 -24.10 4.57
C ARG A 242 -5.12 -25.27 5.54
N GLU A 243 -4.98 -24.98 6.83
CA GLU A 243 -4.84 -26.01 7.85
C GLU A 243 -6.11 -26.86 7.98
N ALA A 244 -7.28 -26.22 8.04
CA ALA A 244 -8.56 -26.92 8.12
C ALA A 244 -8.82 -27.78 6.86
N ALA A 245 -8.57 -27.23 5.67
CA ALA A 245 -8.73 -27.93 4.39
C ALA A 245 -7.77 -29.12 4.30
N GLY A 246 -6.46 -28.90 4.52
CA GLY A 246 -5.45 -29.96 4.44
C GLY A 246 -5.70 -31.09 5.45
N HIS A 247 -6.19 -30.77 6.65
CA HIS A 247 -6.60 -31.78 7.63
C HIS A 247 -7.80 -32.63 7.15
N LYS A 248 -8.78 -32.02 6.48
CA LYS A 248 -9.93 -32.76 5.93
C LYS A 248 -9.53 -33.61 4.73
N GLU A 249 -8.72 -33.08 3.82
CA GLU A 249 -8.22 -33.79 2.64
C GLU A 249 -7.39 -35.02 3.02
N SER A 250 -6.47 -34.89 3.98
CA SER A 250 -5.61 -36.00 4.43
C SER A 250 -6.38 -37.14 5.10
N ASN A 251 -7.57 -36.85 5.64
CA ASN A 251 -8.42 -37.82 6.36
C ASN A 251 -9.60 -38.31 5.51
N THR A 252 -9.66 -37.96 4.22
CA THR A 252 -10.73 -38.36 3.30
C THR A 252 -10.20 -39.42 2.34
N ILE A 253 -10.91 -40.54 2.20
CA ILE A 253 -10.66 -41.50 1.12
C ILE A 253 -11.27 -40.90 -0.15
N PHE A 254 -10.42 -40.54 -1.10
CA PHE A 254 -10.87 -40.12 -2.42
C PHE A 254 -11.27 -41.36 -3.22
N TYR A 255 -12.40 -41.30 -3.93
CA TYR A 255 -12.71 -42.29 -4.95
C TYR A 255 -11.84 -41.98 -6.17
N ASP A 256 -11.02 -42.96 -6.56
CA ASP A 256 -10.25 -42.96 -7.80
C ASP A 256 -11.16 -42.97 -9.03
#